data_AF-A0A7H0H2H4-F1
#
_entry.id   AF-A0A7H0H2H4-F1
#
_cell.length_a   1.000
_cell.length_b   1.000
_cell.length_c   1.000
_cell.angle_alpha   90.00
_cell.angle_beta   90.00
_cell.angle_gamma   90.00
#
_symmetry.space_group_name_H-M   'P 1'
#
loop_
_entity.id
_entity.type
_entity.pdbx_description
1 polymer ?
#
loop_
_entity_poly.entity_id
_entity_poly.type
_entity_poly.pdbx_seq_one_letter_code
_entity_poly.pdbx_strand_id
1 'polypeptide(L)'
;MASDIEHQAAEAAGEFRRAHRLGIQPLGDLVALIEQTTELDVAVLDVGPDEHGLTMRDPARDRVFIGVARTRNPMRQRSTLAHELGHLTFQDWDVPPGGRPFEEKRADAFARHLLIPTEAIAEFLGDRKVTTEADLSDVVQRFLVSPAIAAIALRQAGYITAEMCEAWMNLYTPALATRFGWGDYYASLQDDSDRVRAPQRLVARAINGYAEGVVTARQIAALRGLPVGSVVRELAEAGIAPVEHDPAGIASSDLPDVEVDLSGLDDADSV
;
A
#
# COMPACT_ATOMS: atom_id res chain seq x y z
N MET A 1 -27.90 13.23 5.55
CA MET A 1 -27.25 12.04 4.95
C MET A 1 -25.89 12.40 4.34
N ALA A 2 -25.77 13.13 3.23
CA ALA A 2 -24.45 13.46 2.66
C ALA A 2 -23.56 14.31 3.59
N SER A 3 -24.12 15.34 4.24
CA SER A 3 -23.41 16.15 5.25
C SER A 3 -23.00 15.38 6.50
N ASP A 4 -23.65 14.25 6.77
CA ASP A 4 -23.37 13.39 7.93
C ASP A 4 -22.21 12.44 7.61
N ILE A 5 -22.20 11.86 6.41
CA ILE A 5 -21.06 11.07 5.88
C ILE A 5 -19.77 11.88 5.89
N GLU A 6 -19.81 13.10 5.32
CA GLU A 6 -18.61 13.94 5.22
C GLU A 6 -18.04 14.27 6.60
N HIS A 7 -18.92 14.55 7.58
CA HIS A 7 -18.51 14.86 8.95
C HIS A 7 -17.89 13.64 9.64
N GLN A 8 -18.55 12.48 9.58
CA GLN A 8 -18.03 11.22 10.14
C GLN A 8 -16.67 10.86 9.54
N ALA A 9 -16.52 11.01 8.23
CA ALA A 9 -15.28 10.76 7.52
C ALA A 9 -14.15 11.72 7.94
N ALA A 10 -14.45 13.02 8.06
CA ALA A 10 -13.49 14.02 8.53
C ALA A 10 -13.06 13.78 9.98
N GLU A 11 -14.00 13.42 10.86
CA GLU A 11 -13.74 13.09 12.25
C GLU A 11 -12.81 11.87 12.36
N ALA A 12 -13.15 10.76 11.70
CA ALA A 12 -12.34 9.54 11.71
C ALA A 12 -10.95 9.74 11.11
N ALA A 13 -10.83 10.48 10.00
CA ALA A 13 -9.53 10.82 9.41
C ALA A 13 -8.70 11.68 10.37
N GLY A 14 -9.32 12.67 11.01
CA GLY A 14 -8.68 13.50 12.03
C GLY A 14 -8.23 12.68 13.26
N GLU A 15 -9.06 11.76 13.74
CA GLU A 15 -8.73 10.84 14.82
C GLU A 15 -7.55 9.94 14.45
N PHE A 16 -7.56 9.34 13.26
CA PHE A 16 -6.45 8.53 12.75
C PHE A 16 -5.15 9.33 12.75
N ARG A 17 -5.17 10.56 12.20
CA ARG A 17 -3.99 11.44 12.19
C ARG A 17 -3.50 11.80 13.59
N ARG A 18 -4.42 12.04 14.54
CA ARG A 18 -4.06 12.33 15.95
C ARG A 18 -3.48 11.10 16.65
N ALA A 19 -4.12 9.94 16.55
CA ALA A 19 -3.70 8.70 17.17
C ALA A 19 -2.28 8.29 16.74
N HIS A 20 -1.95 8.51 15.47
CA HIS A 20 -0.65 8.19 14.90
C HIS A 20 0.32 9.39 14.80
N ARG A 21 -0.02 10.53 15.42
CA ARG A 21 0.82 11.75 15.49
C ARG A 21 1.30 12.25 14.12
N LEU A 22 0.46 12.12 13.10
CA LEU A 22 0.77 12.50 11.71
C LEU A 22 0.69 14.02 11.47
N GLY A 23 0.22 14.79 12.46
CA GLY A 23 -0.02 16.23 12.32
C GLY A 23 -0.93 16.53 11.13
N ILE A 24 -0.70 17.67 10.46
CA ILE A 24 -1.45 18.09 9.25
C ILE A 24 -0.58 18.17 8.00
N GLN A 25 0.69 17.73 8.08
CA GLN A 25 1.62 17.76 6.95
C GLN A 25 1.29 16.68 5.91
N PRO A 26 1.72 16.83 4.65
CA PRO A 26 1.58 15.79 3.62
C PRO A 26 2.07 14.43 4.09
N LEU A 27 1.31 13.37 3.78
CA LEU A 27 1.70 12.00 4.09
C LEU A 27 2.73 11.50 3.07
N GLY A 28 3.82 10.89 3.55
CA GLY A 28 4.88 10.33 2.71
C GLY A 28 4.47 9.00 2.06
N ASP A 29 5.27 7.96 2.28
CA ASP A 29 4.98 6.60 1.81
C ASP A 29 3.78 6.01 2.56
N LEU A 30 2.61 5.99 1.90
CA LEU A 30 1.38 5.47 2.49
C LEU A 30 1.41 3.97 2.74
N VAL A 31 2.18 3.21 1.95
CA VAL A 31 2.33 1.77 2.18
C VAL A 31 3.04 1.55 3.51
N ALA A 32 4.20 2.20 3.69
CA ALA A 32 4.94 2.12 4.95
C ALA A 32 4.14 2.68 6.13
N LEU A 33 3.42 3.79 5.93
CA LEU A 33 2.57 4.39 6.96
C LEU A 33 1.53 3.37 7.43
N ILE A 34 0.76 2.80 6.52
CA ILE A 34 -0.28 1.81 6.87
C ILE A 34 0.35 0.62 7.61
N GLU A 35 1.43 0.04 7.09
CA GLU A 35 2.10 -1.12 7.73
C GLU A 35 2.67 -0.81 9.13
N GLN A 36 3.03 0.45 9.41
CA GLN A 36 3.61 0.86 10.71
C GLN A 36 2.56 1.30 11.72
N THR A 37 1.47 1.92 11.25
CA THR A 37 0.40 2.42 12.11
C THR A 37 -0.66 1.36 12.39
N THR A 38 -0.73 0.34 11.54
CA THR A 38 -1.70 -0.75 11.62
C THR A 38 -0.99 -2.10 11.63
N GLU A 39 -1.69 -3.19 11.94
CA GLU A 39 -1.13 -4.55 11.85
C GLU A 39 -1.22 -5.16 10.45
N LEU A 40 -1.62 -4.35 9.46
CA LEU A 40 -1.91 -4.77 8.10
C LEU A 40 -0.65 -4.95 7.28
N ASP A 41 -0.68 -5.95 6.39
CA ASP A 41 0.34 -6.15 5.37
C ASP A 41 -0.15 -5.51 4.07
N VAL A 42 0.67 -4.69 3.42
CA VAL A 42 0.27 -3.95 2.21
C VAL A 42 1.12 -4.39 1.02
N ALA A 43 0.48 -4.74 -0.10
CA ALA A 43 1.14 -5.19 -1.31
C ALA A 43 0.77 -4.30 -2.51
N VAL A 44 1.77 -3.95 -3.32
CA VAL A 44 1.57 -3.40 -4.67
C VAL A 44 1.77 -4.52 -5.67
N LEU A 45 0.74 -4.85 -6.44
CA LEU A 45 0.66 -6.05 -7.27
C LEU A 45 0.67 -5.72 -8.77
N ASP A 46 1.19 -6.65 -9.56
CA ASP A 46 1.08 -6.61 -11.03
C ASP A 46 -0.22 -7.31 -11.46
N VAL A 47 -1.33 -6.58 -11.37
CA VAL A 47 -2.68 -7.02 -11.75
C VAL A 47 -3.27 -6.07 -12.80
N GLY A 48 -4.28 -6.54 -13.53
CA GLY A 48 -4.90 -5.78 -14.62
C GLY A 48 -5.39 -4.39 -14.19
N PRO A 49 -5.44 -3.41 -15.10
CA PRO A 49 -5.72 -2.00 -14.76
C PRO A 49 -7.11 -1.75 -14.15
N ASP A 50 -8.03 -2.68 -14.33
CA ASP A 50 -9.42 -2.62 -13.87
C ASP A 50 -9.61 -3.16 -12.44
N GLU A 51 -8.57 -3.75 -11.84
CA GLU A 51 -8.57 -4.12 -10.42
C GLU A 51 -8.21 -2.89 -9.58
N HIS A 52 -9.26 -2.24 -9.07
CA HIS A 52 -9.16 -1.25 -8.00
C HIS A 52 -8.73 -1.97 -6.70
N GLY A 53 -8.23 -1.22 -5.72
CA GLY A 53 -7.68 -1.77 -4.47
C GLY A 53 -8.57 -2.85 -3.85
N LEU A 54 -7.94 -3.84 -3.22
CA LEU A 54 -8.62 -4.95 -2.59
C LEU A 54 -8.13 -5.10 -1.15
N THR A 55 -9.04 -4.96 -0.20
CA THR A 55 -8.81 -5.41 1.17
C THR A 55 -9.30 -6.85 1.32
N MET A 56 -8.43 -7.76 1.74
CA MET A 56 -8.74 -9.19 1.92
C MET A 56 -8.28 -9.69 3.28
N ARG A 57 -9.12 -10.47 3.97
CA ARG A 57 -8.75 -11.20 5.19
C ARG A 57 -8.40 -12.64 4.87
N ASP A 58 -7.28 -13.12 5.38
CA ASP A 58 -6.95 -14.53 5.47
C ASP A 58 -7.54 -15.07 6.79
N PRO A 59 -8.70 -15.76 6.78
CA PRO A 59 -9.33 -16.27 7.99
C PRO A 59 -8.53 -17.40 8.66
N ALA A 60 -7.65 -18.09 7.92
CA ALA A 60 -6.84 -19.16 8.49
C ALA A 60 -5.66 -18.63 9.32
N ARG A 61 -5.19 -17.41 9.00
CA ARG A 61 -4.06 -16.78 9.69
C ARG A 61 -4.45 -15.56 10.52
N ASP A 62 -5.72 -15.19 10.47
CA ASP A 62 -6.29 -13.96 11.06
C ASP A 62 -5.49 -12.70 10.68
N ARG A 63 -5.15 -12.57 9.39
CA ARG A 63 -4.40 -11.41 8.87
C ARG A 63 -5.17 -10.71 7.78
N VAL A 64 -5.12 -9.39 7.77
CA VAL A 64 -5.75 -8.55 6.75
C VAL A 64 -4.65 -7.96 5.87
N PHE A 65 -4.90 -8.00 4.56
CA PHE A 65 -4.01 -7.54 3.51
C PHE A 65 -4.71 -6.47 2.69
N ILE A 66 -3.97 -5.42 2.35
CA ILE A 66 -4.39 -4.45 1.32
C ILE A 66 -3.55 -4.71 0.08
N GLY A 67 -4.19 -5.09 -1.02
CA GLY A 67 -3.59 -5.18 -2.34
C GLY A 67 -3.98 -3.97 -3.18
N VAL A 68 -3.01 -3.29 -3.78
CA VAL A 68 -3.28 -2.26 -4.80
C VAL A 68 -2.51 -2.55 -6.07
N ALA A 69 -3.07 -2.23 -7.23
CA ALA A 69 -2.35 -2.36 -8.49
C ALA A 69 -1.17 -1.38 -8.58
N ARG A 70 -0.05 -1.83 -9.14
CA ARG A 70 0.98 -0.92 -9.66
C ARG A 70 0.36 -0.02 -10.72
N THR A 71 0.78 1.24 -10.81
CA THR A 71 0.21 2.15 -11.78
C THR A 71 1.15 3.31 -12.09
N ARG A 72 1.03 3.89 -13.30
CA ARG A 72 1.64 5.17 -13.65
C ARG A 72 0.80 6.38 -13.20
N ASN A 73 -0.23 6.18 -12.38
CA ASN A 73 -1.08 7.23 -11.81
C ASN A 73 -0.90 7.31 -10.28
N PRO A 74 0.21 7.91 -9.78
CA PRO A 74 0.57 7.87 -8.36
C PRO A 74 -0.51 8.45 -7.43
N MET A 75 -1.17 9.53 -7.82
CA MET A 75 -2.24 10.14 -7.02
C MET A 75 -3.46 9.22 -6.90
N ARG A 76 -3.76 8.41 -7.93
CA ARG A 76 -4.83 7.40 -7.88
C ARG A 76 -4.46 6.29 -6.90
N GLN A 77 -3.23 5.79 -6.96
CA GLN A 77 -2.77 4.75 -6.02
C GLN A 77 -2.84 5.24 -4.58
N ARG A 78 -2.41 6.48 -4.32
CA ARG A 78 -2.48 7.09 -2.98
C ARG A 78 -3.91 7.22 -2.48
N SER A 79 -4.84 7.69 -3.31
CA SER A 79 -6.26 7.75 -2.94
C SER A 79 -6.85 6.36 -2.72
N THR A 80 -6.49 5.36 -3.52
CA THR A 80 -6.94 3.98 -3.33
C THR A 80 -6.44 3.42 -2.00
N LEU A 81 -5.14 3.56 -1.67
CA LEU A 81 -4.60 3.13 -0.38
C LEU A 81 -5.32 3.79 0.81
N ALA A 82 -5.58 5.10 0.71
CA ALA A 82 -6.31 5.83 1.75
C ALA A 82 -7.79 5.43 1.83
N HIS A 83 -8.41 5.07 0.71
CA HIS A 83 -9.78 4.58 0.63
C HIS A 83 -9.91 3.19 1.29
N GLU A 84 -9.02 2.26 0.99
CA GLU A 84 -8.96 0.94 1.64
C GLU A 84 -8.77 1.08 3.17
N LEU A 85 -7.87 1.98 3.60
CA LEU A 85 -7.70 2.31 5.01
C LEU A 85 -8.98 2.90 5.63
N GLY A 86 -9.79 3.62 4.85
CA GLY A 86 -11.10 4.11 5.25
C GLY A 86 -12.06 2.97 5.56
N HIS A 87 -12.21 2.01 4.65
CA HIS A 87 -13.02 0.80 4.89
C HIS A 87 -12.58 0.08 6.17
N LEU A 88 -11.27 0.01 6.42
CA LEU A 88 -10.72 -0.58 7.63
C LEU A 88 -11.05 0.22 8.88
N THR A 89 -10.94 1.55 8.82
CA THR A 89 -11.25 2.41 9.96
C THR A 89 -12.71 2.27 10.39
N PHE A 90 -13.61 2.09 9.42
CA PHE A 90 -15.05 1.96 9.67
C PHE A 90 -15.56 0.53 9.84
N GLN A 91 -14.69 -0.48 9.72
CA GLN A 91 -15.07 -1.88 9.77
C GLN A 91 -16.01 -2.34 8.63
N ASP A 92 -15.88 -1.70 7.47
CA ASP A 92 -16.72 -1.92 6.29
C ASP A 92 -16.18 -3.06 5.37
N TRP A 93 -15.21 -3.86 5.82
CA TRP A 93 -14.53 -4.89 5.01
C TRP A 93 -15.36 -6.15 4.70
N ASP A 94 -16.46 -6.38 5.42
CA ASP A 94 -17.39 -7.50 5.16
C ASP A 94 -18.42 -7.16 4.06
N VAL A 95 -18.31 -5.96 3.47
CA VAL A 95 -19.16 -5.54 2.37
C VAL A 95 -18.53 -6.02 1.05
N PRO A 96 -19.23 -6.81 0.22
CA PRO A 96 -18.68 -7.30 -1.04
C PRO A 96 -18.30 -6.13 -1.98
N PRO A 97 -17.34 -6.34 -2.92
CA PRO A 97 -16.93 -5.33 -3.90
C PRO A 97 -18.15 -4.74 -4.62
N GLY A 98 -18.26 -3.41 -4.62
CA GLY A 98 -19.50 -2.72 -5.00
C GLY A 98 -20.45 -2.58 -3.81
N GLY A 99 -19.91 -2.17 -2.66
CA GLY A 99 -20.65 -2.03 -1.43
C GLY A 99 -21.84 -1.08 -1.54
N ARG A 100 -22.64 -0.99 -0.48
CA ARG A 100 -23.76 -0.04 -0.47
C ARG A 100 -23.19 1.37 -0.75
N PRO A 101 -23.91 2.23 -1.49
CA PRO A 101 -23.40 3.55 -1.90
C PRO A 101 -23.01 4.50 -0.76
N PHE A 102 -23.16 4.10 0.50
CA PHE A 102 -22.84 4.88 1.68
C PHE A 102 -21.39 4.65 2.14
N GLU A 103 -20.97 3.40 2.25
CA GLU A 103 -19.67 2.94 2.73
C GLU A 103 -18.56 3.41 1.78
N GLU A 104 -18.78 3.24 0.46
CA GLU A 104 -17.91 3.74 -0.60
C GLU A 104 -17.72 5.26 -0.52
N LYS A 105 -18.82 6.01 -0.35
CA LYS A 105 -18.77 7.48 -0.23
C LYS A 105 -18.06 7.92 1.05
N ARG A 106 -18.20 7.15 2.13
CA ARG A 106 -17.54 7.41 3.41
C ARG A 106 -16.04 7.13 3.30
N ALA A 107 -15.64 6.04 2.65
CA ALA A 107 -14.24 5.72 2.38
C ALA A 107 -13.58 6.76 1.46
N ASP A 108 -14.27 7.22 0.40
CA ASP A 108 -13.82 8.32 -0.45
C ASP A 108 -13.64 9.63 0.33
N ALA A 109 -14.61 9.99 1.16
CA ALA A 109 -14.52 11.17 2.00
C ALA A 109 -13.37 11.05 3.01
N PHE A 110 -13.20 9.88 3.63
CA PHE A 110 -12.11 9.60 4.56
C PHE A 110 -10.75 9.76 3.88
N ALA A 111 -10.60 9.19 2.67
CA ALA A 111 -9.37 9.32 1.90
C ALA A 111 -9.02 10.78 1.61
N ARG A 112 -9.99 11.63 1.25
CA ARG A 112 -9.77 13.07 1.05
C ARG A 112 -9.27 13.75 2.33
N HIS A 113 -9.99 13.59 3.44
CA HIS A 113 -9.64 14.24 4.72
C HIS A 113 -8.34 13.70 5.32
N LEU A 114 -8.04 12.41 5.11
CA LEU A 114 -6.78 11.81 5.54
C LEU A 114 -5.61 12.38 4.74
N LEU A 115 -5.71 12.48 3.41
CA LEU A 115 -4.60 12.92 2.58
C LEU A 115 -4.37 14.43 2.66
N ILE A 116 -5.44 15.21 2.76
CA ILE A 116 -5.39 16.68 2.75
C ILE A 116 -6.43 17.28 3.71
N PRO A 117 -6.12 17.34 5.03
CA PRO A 117 -7.00 17.97 6.01
C PRO A 117 -7.30 19.43 5.65
N THR A 118 -8.52 19.90 5.95
CA THR A 118 -8.91 21.30 5.66
C THR A 118 -7.99 22.31 6.37
N GLU A 119 -7.52 21.98 7.57
CA GLU A 119 -6.57 22.79 8.33
C GLU A 119 -5.20 22.87 7.63
N ALA A 120 -4.80 21.82 6.91
CA ALA A 120 -3.55 21.80 6.17
C ALA A 120 -3.57 22.75 4.97
N ILE A 121 -4.74 22.91 4.33
CA ILE A 121 -4.94 23.91 3.27
C ILE A 121 -4.76 25.32 3.84
N ALA A 122 -5.40 25.60 4.97
CA ALA A 122 -5.31 26.90 5.61
C ALA A 122 -3.87 27.23 6.06
N GLU A 123 -3.15 26.26 6.64
CA GLU A 123 -1.74 26.44 7.02
C GLU A 123 -0.85 26.70 5.79
N PHE A 124 -1.05 25.96 4.70
CA PHE A 124 -0.23 26.06 3.50
C PHE A 124 -0.44 27.36 2.73
N LEU A 125 -1.69 27.84 2.63
CA LEU A 125 -2.04 28.99 1.81
C LEU A 125 -2.10 30.31 2.58
N GLY A 126 -2.39 30.28 3.88
CA GLY A 126 -2.65 31.48 4.68
C GLY A 126 -3.68 32.39 4.02
N ASP A 127 -3.36 33.67 3.87
CA ASP A 127 -4.23 34.69 3.25
C ASP A 127 -4.12 34.76 1.71
N ARG A 128 -3.43 33.80 1.06
CA ARG A 128 -3.26 33.79 -0.39
C ARG A 128 -4.61 33.67 -1.09
N LYS A 129 -4.83 34.50 -2.12
CA LYS A 129 -5.95 34.33 -3.05
C LYS A 129 -5.65 33.19 -4.01
N VAL A 130 -6.54 32.21 -4.06
CA VAL A 130 -6.46 31.06 -4.97
C VAL A 130 -7.37 31.32 -6.16
N THR A 131 -6.78 31.63 -7.32
CA THR A 131 -7.56 32.02 -8.52
C THR A 131 -7.10 31.34 -9.79
N THR A 132 -5.95 30.64 -9.77
CA THR A 132 -5.30 30.10 -10.97
C THR A 132 -5.01 28.61 -10.86
N GLU A 133 -4.82 27.96 -12.00
CA GLU A 133 -4.33 26.57 -12.05
C GLU A 133 -2.94 26.40 -11.41
N ALA A 134 -2.13 27.47 -11.33
CA ALA A 134 -0.84 27.42 -10.64
C ALA A 134 -1.04 27.20 -9.12
N ASP A 135 -2.02 27.89 -8.53
CA ASP A 135 -2.38 27.69 -7.11
C ASP A 135 -2.87 26.26 -6.85
N LEU A 136 -3.69 25.71 -7.76
CA LEU A 136 -4.11 24.31 -7.69
C LEU A 136 -2.92 23.35 -7.80
N SER A 137 -2.00 23.62 -8.73
CA SER A 137 -0.81 22.82 -8.95
C SER A 137 0.08 22.77 -7.71
N ASP A 138 0.26 23.90 -7.01
CA ASP A 138 1.01 23.96 -5.76
C ASP A 138 0.41 23.01 -4.71
N VAL A 139 -0.91 22.98 -4.57
CA VAL A 139 -1.62 22.10 -3.62
C VAL A 139 -1.52 20.63 -4.03
N VAL A 140 -1.76 20.32 -5.31
CA VAL A 140 -1.62 18.97 -5.89
C VAL A 140 -0.21 18.42 -5.65
N GLN A 141 0.81 19.23 -5.94
CA GLN A 141 2.21 18.85 -5.76
C GLN A 141 2.58 18.72 -4.27
N ARG A 142 2.11 19.63 -3.41
CA ARG A 142 2.44 19.61 -1.98
C ARG A 142 1.87 18.39 -1.27
N PHE A 143 0.60 18.07 -1.50
CA PHE A 143 -0.12 17.01 -0.79
C PHE A 143 -0.13 15.66 -1.53
N LEU A 144 0.35 15.65 -2.78
CA LEU A 144 0.39 14.47 -3.64
C LEU A 144 -1.00 13.84 -3.81
N VAL A 145 -1.99 14.68 -4.11
CA VAL A 145 -3.40 14.31 -4.35
C VAL A 145 -3.82 14.67 -5.77
N SER A 146 -4.91 14.08 -6.27
CA SER A 146 -5.43 14.45 -7.60
C SER A 146 -5.98 15.88 -7.62
N PRO A 147 -6.07 16.53 -8.80
CA PRO A 147 -6.73 17.83 -8.95
C PRO A 147 -8.15 17.85 -8.39
N ALA A 148 -8.89 16.75 -8.54
CA ALA A 148 -10.23 16.64 -8.00
C ALA A 148 -10.26 16.66 -6.45
N ILE A 149 -9.37 15.92 -5.80
CA ILE A 149 -9.27 15.93 -4.33
C ILE A 149 -8.83 17.31 -3.83
N ALA A 150 -7.83 17.93 -4.47
CA ALA A 150 -7.35 19.25 -4.12
C ALA A 150 -8.45 20.33 -4.29
N ALA A 151 -9.20 20.30 -5.40
CA ALA A 151 -10.29 21.24 -5.66
C ALA A 151 -11.41 21.13 -4.60
N ILE A 152 -11.78 19.91 -4.22
CA ILE A 152 -12.77 19.69 -3.16
C ILE A 152 -12.28 20.25 -1.82
N ALA A 153 -11.02 19.96 -1.44
CA ALA A 153 -10.45 20.46 -0.19
C ALA A 153 -10.34 21.99 -0.17
N LEU A 154 -9.91 22.61 -1.28
CA LEU A 154 -9.86 24.06 -1.45
C LEU A 154 -11.24 24.71 -1.30
N ARG A 155 -12.27 24.10 -1.89
CA ARG A 155 -13.65 24.57 -1.77
C ARG A 155 -14.16 24.45 -0.33
N GLN A 156 -13.91 23.32 0.33
CA GLN A 156 -14.30 23.09 1.72
C GLN A 156 -13.60 24.08 2.68
N ALA A 157 -12.36 24.43 2.40
CA ALA A 157 -11.61 25.45 3.13
C ALA A 157 -12.01 26.90 2.77
N GLY A 158 -12.90 27.10 1.80
CA GLY A 158 -13.42 28.42 1.42
C GLY A 158 -12.53 29.24 0.49
N TYR A 159 -11.50 28.65 -0.13
CA TYR A 159 -10.56 29.36 -1.01
C TYR A 159 -11.07 29.54 -2.45
N ILE A 160 -11.98 28.67 -2.91
CA ILE A 160 -12.52 28.71 -4.28
C ILE A 160 -14.04 28.52 -4.30
N THR A 161 -14.66 28.98 -5.39
CA THR A 161 -16.11 28.82 -5.59
C THR A 161 -16.48 27.40 -6.05
N ALA A 162 -17.77 27.09 -6.05
CA ALA A 162 -18.27 25.80 -6.56
C ALA A 162 -17.96 25.62 -8.06
N GLU A 163 -18.09 26.69 -8.84
CA GLU A 163 -17.82 26.69 -10.29
C GLU A 163 -16.34 26.42 -10.59
N MET A 164 -15.44 27.05 -9.83
CA MET A 164 -14.00 26.79 -9.95
C MET A 164 -13.66 25.34 -9.55
N CYS A 165 -14.28 24.84 -8.47
CA CYS A 165 -14.11 23.46 -8.04
C CYS A 165 -14.51 22.47 -9.15
N GLU A 166 -15.68 22.65 -9.76
CA GLU A 166 -16.16 21.80 -10.87
C GLU A 166 -15.21 21.85 -12.08
N ALA A 167 -14.73 23.05 -12.45
CA ALA A 167 -13.76 23.18 -13.55
C ALA A 167 -12.45 22.45 -13.25
N TRP A 168 -11.92 22.60 -12.04
CA TRP A 168 -10.61 22.06 -11.65
C TRP A 168 -10.61 20.55 -11.41
N MET A 169 -11.75 19.97 -11.03
CA MET A 169 -11.90 18.52 -10.90
C MET A 169 -11.65 17.76 -12.21
N ASN A 170 -11.79 18.43 -13.36
CA ASN A 170 -11.58 17.83 -14.69
C ASN A 170 -10.13 17.95 -15.19
N LEU A 171 -9.23 18.60 -14.43
CA LEU A 171 -7.82 18.73 -14.80
C LEU A 171 -7.05 17.45 -14.48
N TYR A 172 -5.98 17.20 -15.23
CA TYR A 172 -5.16 16.00 -15.12
C TYR A 172 -3.79 16.32 -14.52
N THR A 173 -3.34 15.54 -13.54
CA THR A 173 -2.06 15.77 -12.83
C THR A 173 -0.85 15.89 -13.77
N PRO A 174 -0.64 15.02 -14.78
CA PRO A 174 0.46 15.15 -15.72
C PRO A 174 0.47 16.48 -16.48
N ALA A 175 -0.71 17.03 -16.79
CA ALA A 175 -0.83 18.31 -17.49
C ALA A 175 -0.40 19.47 -16.57
N LEU A 176 -0.82 19.46 -15.30
CA LEU A 176 -0.35 20.42 -14.30
C LEU A 176 1.16 20.31 -14.08
N ALA A 177 1.68 19.09 -13.93
CA ALA A 177 3.11 18.83 -13.77
C ALA A 177 3.95 19.38 -14.92
N THR A 178 3.49 19.18 -16.15
CA THR A 178 4.13 19.70 -17.35
C THR A 178 4.05 21.23 -17.40
N ARG A 179 2.86 21.80 -17.18
CA ARG A 179 2.60 23.24 -17.28
C ARG A 179 3.35 24.06 -16.25
N PHE A 180 3.53 23.52 -15.04
CA PHE A 180 4.12 24.22 -13.90
C PHE A 180 5.51 23.70 -13.50
N GLY A 181 6.15 22.91 -14.36
CA GLY A 181 7.59 22.63 -14.27
C GLY A 181 8.00 21.60 -13.22
N TRP A 182 7.09 20.72 -12.79
CA TRP A 182 7.40 19.62 -11.86
C TRP A 182 7.22 18.24 -12.50
N GLY A 183 7.33 18.17 -13.84
CA GLY A 183 7.25 16.94 -14.62
C GLY A 183 8.25 15.85 -14.20
N ASP A 184 9.50 16.22 -13.91
CA ASP A 184 10.53 15.27 -13.46
C ASP A 184 10.18 14.65 -12.09
N TYR A 185 9.64 15.47 -11.19
CA TYR A 185 9.15 14.99 -9.90
C TYR A 185 7.91 14.09 -10.07
N TYR A 186 7.00 14.42 -10.99
CA TYR A 186 5.89 13.54 -11.31
C TYR A 186 6.38 12.20 -11.87
N ALA A 187 7.39 12.20 -12.75
CA ALA A 187 7.97 10.97 -13.30
C ALA A 187 8.57 10.08 -12.20
N SER A 188 9.26 10.64 -11.20
CA SER A 188 9.76 9.83 -10.07
C SER A 188 8.62 9.22 -9.26
N LEU A 189 7.54 9.96 -9.02
CA LEU A 189 6.34 9.42 -8.36
C LEU A 189 5.70 8.28 -9.18
N GLN A 190 5.67 8.40 -10.51
CA GLN A 190 5.18 7.34 -11.39
C GLN A 190 6.05 6.09 -11.27
N ASP A 191 7.37 6.24 -11.29
CA ASP A 191 8.29 5.11 -11.20
C ASP A 191 8.21 4.41 -9.84
N ASP A 192 7.88 5.13 -8.78
CA ASP A 192 7.65 4.54 -7.45
C ASP A 192 6.29 3.81 -7.38
N SER A 193 5.21 4.42 -7.88
CA SER A 193 3.87 3.79 -7.86
C SER A 193 3.72 2.63 -8.84
N ASP A 194 4.58 2.57 -9.85
CA ASP A 194 4.63 1.54 -10.89
C ASP A 194 5.61 0.40 -10.53
N ARG A 195 5.96 0.23 -9.25
CA ARG A 195 6.77 -0.89 -8.77
C ARG A 195 5.94 -1.86 -7.94
N VAL A 196 6.13 -3.14 -8.21
CA VAL A 196 5.62 -4.21 -7.32
C VAL A 196 6.31 -4.09 -5.97
N ARG A 197 5.54 -4.27 -4.91
CA ARG A 197 6.04 -4.17 -3.53
C ARG A 197 5.36 -5.25 -2.69
N ALA A 198 6.17 -6.16 -2.16
CA ALA A 198 5.69 -7.12 -1.17
C ALA A 198 5.60 -6.48 0.23
N PRO A 199 4.71 -6.99 1.10
CA PRO A 199 4.60 -6.50 2.47
C PRO A 199 5.93 -6.57 3.21
N GLN A 200 6.32 -5.49 3.89
CA GLN A 200 7.65 -5.39 4.50
C GLN A 200 7.88 -6.49 5.54
N ARG A 201 6.87 -6.78 6.37
CA ARG A 201 6.94 -7.82 7.41
C ARG A 201 7.14 -9.21 6.82
N LEU A 202 6.52 -9.49 5.67
CA LEU A 202 6.67 -10.76 4.97
C LEU A 202 8.09 -10.90 4.39
N VAL A 203 8.62 -9.84 3.78
CA VAL A 203 10.00 -9.82 3.27
C VAL A 203 11.01 -9.99 4.42
N ALA A 204 10.84 -9.27 5.53
CA ALA A 204 11.72 -9.38 6.70
C ALA A 204 11.74 -10.82 7.27
N ARG A 205 10.57 -11.47 7.37
CA ARG A 205 10.49 -12.89 7.78
C ARG A 205 11.19 -13.82 6.80
N ALA A 206 11.05 -13.59 5.49
CA ALA A 206 11.74 -14.39 4.47
C ALA A 206 13.27 -14.22 4.55
N ILE A 207 13.76 -13.01 4.81
CA ILE A 207 15.19 -12.73 5.03
C ILE A 207 15.70 -13.45 6.29
N ASN A 208 14.96 -13.40 7.40
CA ASN A 208 15.33 -14.15 8.61
C ASN A 208 15.35 -15.66 8.33
N GLY A 209 14.35 -16.18 7.63
CA GLY A 209 14.34 -17.59 7.20
C GLY A 209 15.50 -17.96 6.29
N TYR A 210 16.01 -17.01 5.49
CA TYR A 210 17.21 -17.23 4.68
C TYR A 210 18.48 -17.27 5.53
N ALA A 211 18.59 -16.39 6.53
CA ALA A 211 19.67 -16.46 7.50
C ALA A 211 19.67 -17.81 8.25
N GLU A 212 18.50 -18.38 8.54
CA GLU A 212 18.38 -19.72 9.16
C GLU A 212 18.49 -20.89 8.16
N GLY A 213 18.74 -20.64 6.87
CA GLY A 213 18.85 -21.70 5.85
C GLY A 213 17.52 -22.38 5.45
N VAL A 214 16.38 -21.90 5.94
CA VAL A 214 15.03 -22.44 5.67
C VAL A 214 14.41 -21.86 4.39
N VAL A 215 14.78 -20.62 4.05
CA VAL A 215 14.32 -19.91 2.85
C VAL A 215 15.49 -19.70 1.89
N THR A 216 15.26 -19.88 0.60
CA THR A 216 16.26 -19.64 -0.43
C THR A 216 16.23 -18.19 -0.92
N ALA A 217 17.38 -17.68 -1.40
CA ALA A 217 17.43 -16.37 -2.07
C ALA A 217 16.48 -16.29 -3.29
N ARG A 218 16.20 -17.43 -3.94
CA ARG A 218 15.22 -17.52 -5.04
C ARG A 218 13.79 -17.23 -4.57
N GLN A 219 13.40 -17.72 -3.39
CA GLN A 219 12.07 -17.44 -2.82
C GLN A 219 11.94 -15.96 -2.42
N ILE A 220 12.98 -15.35 -1.85
CA ILE A 220 13.00 -13.91 -1.57
C ILE A 220 12.91 -13.09 -2.87
N ALA A 221 13.63 -13.50 -3.91
CA ALA A 221 13.60 -12.86 -5.21
C ALA A 221 12.21 -12.94 -5.86
N ALA A 222 11.55 -14.09 -5.80
CA ALA A 222 10.19 -14.27 -6.28
C ALA A 222 9.20 -13.37 -5.50
N LEU A 223 9.31 -13.34 -4.17
CA LEU A 223 8.48 -12.48 -3.32
C LEU A 223 8.63 -10.99 -3.67
N ARG A 224 9.85 -10.54 -3.95
CA ARG A 224 10.16 -9.13 -4.24
C ARG A 224 10.03 -8.76 -5.73
N GLY A 225 9.79 -9.72 -6.62
CA GLY A 225 9.79 -9.49 -8.07
C GLY A 225 11.16 -9.05 -8.62
N LEU A 226 12.27 -9.50 -8.01
CA LEU A 226 13.62 -9.09 -8.37
C LEU A 226 14.44 -10.23 -8.99
N PRO A 227 15.48 -9.93 -9.79
CA PRO A 227 16.45 -10.94 -10.21
C PRO A 227 17.17 -11.55 -9.00
N VAL A 228 17.28 -12.88 -8.96
CA VAL A 228 17.92 -13.59 -7.84
C VAL A 228 19.36 -13.12 -7.58
N GLY A 229 20.13 -12.82 -8.63
CA GLY A 229 21.49 -12.30 -8.49
C GLY A 229 21.57 -10.92 -7.83
N SER A 230 20.53 -10.10 -7.96
CA SER A 230 20.44 -8.82 -7.23
C SER A 230 20.21 -9.05 -5.75
N VAL A 231 19.29 -9.98 -5.41
CA VAL A 231 18.99 -10.33 -4.01
C VAL A 231 20.19 -10.98 -3.33
N VAL A 232 20.88 -11.92 -3.98
CA VAL A 232 22.08 -12.55 -3.42
C VAL A 232 23.15 -11.51 -3.10
N ARG A 233 23.37 -10.55 -4.01
CA ARG A 233 24.34 -9.48 -3.81
C ARG A 233 23.95 -8.57 -2.66
N GLU A 234 22.69 -8.15 -2.59
CA GLU A 234 22.15 -7.32 -1.51
C GLU A 234 22.31 -8.00 -0.14
N LEU A 235 21.96 -9.29 -0.04
CA LEU A 235 22.11 -10.07 1.19
C LEU A 235 23.59 -10.19 1.60
N ALA A 236 24.48 -10.48 0.64
CA ALA A 236 25.91 -10.59 0.91
C ALA A 236 26.54 -9.24 1.34
N GLU A 237 26.18 -8.14 0.69
CA GLU A 237 26.62 -6.79 1.05
C GLU A 237 26.13 -6.38 2.45
N ALA A 238 24.95 -6.87 2.85
CA ALA A 238 24.41 -6.70 4.21
C ALA A 238 25.02 -7.68 5.25
N GLY A 239 25.92 -8.58 4.85
CA GLY A 239 26.51 -9.59 5.73
C GLY A 239 25.54 -10.70 6.15
N ILE A 240 24.43 -10.88 5.41
CA ILE A 240 23.42 -11.91 5.68
C ILE A 240 23.78 -13.15 4.87
N ALA A 241 24.22 -14.20 5.56
CA ALA A 241 24.50 -15.51 4.98
C ALA A 241 23.66 -16.58 5.70
N PRO A 242 23.25 -17.66 5.00
CA PRO A 242 22.58 -18.76 5.63
C PRO A 242 23.52 -19.45 6.62
N VAL A 243 23.04 -19.73 7.82
CA VAL A 243 23.73 -20.59 8.77
C VAL A 243 23.81 -21.98 8.17
N GLU A 244 25.04 -22.47 7.97
CA GLU A 244 25.28 -23.87 7.69
C GLU A 244 24.82 -24.68 8.91
N HIS A 245 23.66 -25.31 8.78
CA HIS A 245 23.28 -26.37 9.69
C HIS A 245 24.16 -27.57 9.32
N ASP A 246 25.28 -27.73 10.03
CA ASP A 246 25.96 -29.01 10.07
C ASP A 246 24.93 -30.02 10.64
N PRO A 247 24.57 -31.10 9.94
CA PRO A 247 23.80 -32.19 10.53
C PRO A 247 24.67 -32.93 11.57
N ALA A 248 25.24 -32.21 12.52
CA ALA A 248 25.93 -32.75 13.68
C ALA A 248 24.86 -33.18 14.69
N GLY A 249 24.47 -34.46 14.63
CA GLY A 249 23.73 -35.06 15.73
C GLY A 249 23.02 -36.38 15.48
N ILE A 250 23.01 -36.91 14.25
CA ILE A 250 22.57 -38.28 14.02
C ILE A 250 23.64 -38.94 13.18
N ALA A 251 24.58 -39.63 13.83
CA ALA A 251 25.42 -40.57 13.11
C ALA A 251 24.49 -41.62 12.49
N SER A 252 24.86 -42.20 11.33
CA SER A 252 24.10 -43.32 10.77
C SER A 252 23.92 -44.47 11.76
N SER A 253 24.78 -44.56 12.79
CA SER A 253 24.69 -45.50 13.91
C SER A 253 23.65 -45.15 14.99
N ASP A 254 23.13 -43.92 15.00
CA ASP A 254 22.11 -43.45 15.95
C ASP A 254 20.69 -43.61 15.39
N LEU A 255 20.56 -44.00 14.11
CA LEU A 255 19.30 -44.43 13.52
C LEU A 255 18.99 -45.85 14.00
N PRO A 256 17.75 -46.16 14.42
CA PRO A 256 17.38 -47.52 14.77
C PRO A 256 17.55 -48.45 13.57
N ASP A 257 18.04 -49.67 13.80
CA ASP A 257 18.09 -50.70 12.78
C ASP A 257 16.68 -50.91 12.22
N VAL A 258 16.49 -50.54 10.96
CA VAL A 258 15.24 -50.79 10.25
C VAL A 258 15.28 -52.24 9.79
N GLU A 259 14.63 -53.13 10.53
CA GLU A 259 14.23 -54.43 9.99
C GLU A 259 13.18 -54.18 8.90
N VAL A 260 13.66 -54.16 7.65
CA VAL A 260 12.76 -54.13 6.50
C VAL A 260 12.16 -55.53 6.36
N ASP A 261 10.89 -55.68 6.73
CA ASP A 261 10.13 -56.89 6.48
C ASP A 261 9.85 -57.01 4.97
N LEU A 262 10.69 -57.79 4.29
CA LEU A 262 10.58 -58.07 2.86
C LEU A 262 9.67 -59.28 2.56
N SER A 263 8.95 -59.82 3.55
CA SER A 263 8.10 -61.02 3.38
C SER A 263 6.95 -60.84 2.39
N GLY A 264 6.64 -59.59 2.00
CA GLY A 264 5.61 -59.27 1.01
C GLY A 264 6.11 -59.11 -0.43
N LEU A 265 7.38 -59.41 -0.74
CA LEU A 265 7.95 -59.20 -2.08
C LEU A 265 8.06 -60.46 -2.96
N ASP A 266 7.62 -61.63 -2.47
CA ASP A 266 7.72 -62.90 -3.22
C ASP A 266 6.51 -63.25 -4.11
N ASP A 267 5.51 -62.37 -4.25
CA ASP A 267 4.41 -62.59 -5.22
C ASP A 267 4.72 -61.99 -6.60
N ALA A 268 5.82 -62.43 -7.20
CA ALA A 268 6.06 -62.27 -8.64
C ALA A 268 7.02 -63.36 -9.15
N ASP A 269 6.54 -64.60 -9.21
CA ASP A 269 6.75 -65.50 -10.36
C ASP A 269 6.17 -66.88 -10.05
N SER A 270 4.97 -67.17 -10.55
CA SER A 270 4.53 -68.54 -10.91
C SER A 270 3.17 -68.53 -11.65
N VAL A 271 3.28 -68.59 -12.99
CA VAL A 271 2.32 -69.07 -14.02
C VAL A 271 1.22 -68.11 -14.50
#